data_AF-A0A9X5CAJ5-F1
#
_entry.id   AF-A0A9X5CAJ5-F1
#
_cell.length_a   1.000
_cell.length_b   1.000
_cell.length_c   1.000
_cell.angle_alpha   90.00
_cell.angle_beta   90.00
_cell.angle_gamma   90.00
#
_symmetry.space_group_name_H-M   'P 1'
#
loop_
_entity.id
_entity.type
_entity.pdbx_description
1 polymer ?
#
loop_
_entity_poly.entity_id
_entity_poly.type
_entity_poly.pdbx_seq_one_letter_code
_entity_poly.pdbx_strand_id
1 'polypeptide(L)' 'MIRSFVGTVNTDRVNGGILATTSYFSRDAKKFISENNYNCQIQMHDYNFIRGLLNQVV' A
#
# COMPACT_ATOMS: atom_id res chain seq x y z
N MET A 1 10.20 4.82 1.14
CA MET A 1 8.89 4.96 0.48
C MET A 1 7.72 4.75 1.45
N ILE A 2 7.48 3.54 1.96
CA ILE A 2 6.29 3.26 2.81
C ILE A 2 6.22 4.12 4.08
N ARG A 3 7.34 4.30 4.80
CA ARG A 3 7.38 5.15 6.00
C ARG A 3 7.02 6.61 5.69
N SER A 4 7.51 7.14 4.57
CA SER A 4 7.22 8.50 4.11
C SER A 4 5.73 8.65 3.78
N PHE A 5 5.14 7.65 3.14
CA PHE A 5 3.71 7.63 2.83
C PHE A 5 2.84 7.57 4.09
N VAL A 6 3.17 6.68 5.04
CA VAL A 6 2.52 6.65 6.38
C VAL A 6 2.61 8.01 7.06
N GLY A 7 3.78 8.65 7.02
CA GLY A 7 3.97 9.99 7.57
C GLY A 7 3.04 11.02 6.93
N THR A 8 2.86 10.96 5.61
CA THR A 8 1.93 11.83 4.87
C THR A 8 0.49 11.57 5.30
N VAL A 9 0.07 10.30 5.30
CA VAL A 9 -1.30 9.89 5.70
C VAL A 9 -1.66 10.41 7.10
N ASN A 10 -0.72 10.26 8.05
CA ASN A 10 -0.92 10.70 9.43
C ASN A 10 -0.88 12.22 9.57
N THR A 11 0.05 12.90 8.90
CA THR A 11 0.24 14.36 9.02
C THR A 11 -0.92 15.12 8.40
N ASP A 12 -1.36 14.67 7.23
CA ASP A 12 -2.46 15.29 6.48
C ASP A 12 -3.84 14.87 7.01
N ARG A 13 -3.87 13.97 8.01
CA ARG A 13 -5.09 13.46 8.66
C ARG A 13 -6.11 12.91 7.67
N VAL A 14 -5.64 12.25 6.62
CA VAL A 14 -6.51 11.61 5.63
C VAL A 14 -7.03 10.28 6.17
N ASN A 15 -8.21 9.86 5.69
CA ASN A 15 -8.85 8.62 6.16
C ASN A 15 -8.10 7.35 5.73
N GLY A 16 -7.26 7.44 4.69
CA GLY A 16 -6.47 6.33 4.20
C GLY A 16 -5.69 6.68 2.94
N GLY A 17 -5.01 5.68 2.38
CA GLY A 17 -4.19 5.84 1.18
C GLY A 17 -3.92 4.53 0.45
N ILE A 18 -3.69 4.63 -0.86
CA ILE A 18 -3.33 3.49 -1.71
C ILE A 18 -1.89 3.67 -2.16
N LEU A 19 -1.07 2.64 -1.98
CA LEU A 19 0.27 2.57 -2.53
C LEU A 19 0.30 1.49 -3.60
N ALA A 20 0.32 1.92 -4.86
CA ALA A 20 0.32 1.05 -6.03
C ALA A 20 1.70 1.02 -6.69
N THR A 21 2.13 -0.15 -7.14
CA THR A 21 3.38 -0.31 -7.87
C THR A 21 3.30 -1.45 -8.88
N THR A 22 4.03 -1.32 -9.98
CA THR A 22 4.25 -2.39 -10.96
C THR A 22 5.36 -3.37 -10.52
N SER A 23 5.95 -3.16 -9.34
CA SER A 23 6.91 -4.06 -8.68
C SER A 23 6.26 -4.82 -7.51
N TYR A 24 7.08 -5.34 -6.59
CA TYR A 24 6.64 -6.06 -5.39
C TYR A 24 7.08 -5.36 -4.10
N PHE A 25 6.25 -5.44 -3.07
CA PHE A 25 6.65 -5.02 -1.72
C PHE A 25 7.49 -6.09 -1.04
N SER A 26 8.59 -5.66 -0.40
CA SER A 26 9.43 -6.54 0.40
C SER A 26 8.67 -7.11 1.61
N ARG A 27 9.19 -8.19 2.19
CA ARG A 27 8.62 -8.79 3.41
C ARG A 27 8.60 -7.78 4.56
N ASP A 28 9.67 -7.01 4.73
CA ASP A 28 9.79 -6.02 5.81
C ASP A 28 8.80 -4.88 5.64
N ALA A 29 8.55 -4.46 4.41
CA ALA A 29 7.50 -3.50 4.07
C ALA A 29 6.11 -3.98 4.48
N LYS A 30 5.77 -5.23 4.11
CA LYS A 30 4.48 -5.85 4.47
C LYS A 30 4.34 -6.02 5.98
N LYS A 31 5.41 -6.46 6.65
CA LYS A 31 5.47 -6.62 8.10
C LYS A 31 5.27 -5.28 8.82
N PHE A 32 5.95 -4.22 8.37
CA PHE A 32 5.81 -2.89 8.95
C PHE A 32 4.37 -2.37 8.91
N ILE A 33 3.65 -2.50 7.78
CA ILE A 33 2.24 -2.10 7.69
C ILE A 33 1.37 -2.92 8.65
N SER A 34 1.59 -4.24 8.71
CA SER A 34 0.77 -5.13 9.55
C SER A 34 1.00 -4.93 11.04
N GLU A 35 2.25 -4.85 11.49
CA GLU A 35 2.58 -4.74 12.92
C GLU A 35 2.18 -3.39 13.53
N ASN A 36 2.10 -2.34 12.70
CA ASN A 36 1.68 -1.01 13.13
C ASN A 36 0.18 -0.77 12.86
N ASN A 37 -0.59 -1.82 12.55
CA ASN A 37 -2.03 -1.75 12.26
C ASN A 37 -2.41 -0.79 11.12
N TYR A 38 -1.48 -0.46 10.22
CA TYR A 38 -1.76 0.43 9.10
C TYR A 38 -2.61 -0.24 8.01
N ASN A 39 -2.84 -1.55 8.06
CA ASN A 39 -3.70 -2.27 7.10
C ASN A 39 -5.13 -1.70 7.02
N CYS A 40 -5.63 -1.04 8.06
CA CYS A 40 -6.97 -0.44 8.04
C CYS A 40 -7.03 0.89 7.28
N GLN A 41 -5.89 1.56 7.11
CA GLN A 41 -5.78 2.87 6.47
C GLN A 41 -5.04 2.82 5.14
N ILE A 42 -4.09 1.89 5.00
CA ILE A 42 -3.18 1.83 3.84
C ILE A 42 -3.37 0.52 3.11
N GLN A 43 -3.78 0.63 1.85
CA GLN A 43 -3.83 -0.51 0.94
C GLN A 43 -2.57 -0.55 0.07
N MET A 44 -1.94 -1.72 0.02
CA MET A 44 -0.76 -1.97 -0.81
C MET A 44 -1.15 -2.82 -2.02
N HIS A 45 -1.00 -2.27 -3.22
CA HIS A 45 -1.34 -2.92 -4.47
C HIS A 45 -0.05 -3.19 -5.25
N ASP A 46 0.41 -4.44 -5.24
CA ASP A 46 1.61 -4.85 -5.98
C ASP A 46 1.30 -5.37 -7.38
N TYR A 47 2.34 -5.76 -8.11
CA TYR A 47 2.25 -6.26 -9.49
C TYR A 47 1.11 -7.27 -9.70
N ASN A 48 0.93 -8.24 -8.80
CA ASN A 48 -0.09 -9.27 -8.97
C ASN A 48 -1.50 -8.70 -8.90
N PHE A 49 -1.72 -7.77 -7.95
CA PHE A 49 -3.01 -7.10 -7.82
C PHE A 49 -3.30 -6.23 -9.05
N ILE A 50 -2.33 -5.42 -9.47
CA ILE A 50 -2.47 -4.54 -10.64
C ILE A 50 -2.71 -5.35 -11.92
N ARG A 51 -1.96 -6.45 -12.13
CA ARG A 51 -2.18 -7.36 -13.25
C ARG A 51 -3.58 -7.97 -13.21
N GLY A 52 -4.06 -8.34 -12.02
CA GLY A 52 -5.42 -8.85 -11.82
C GLY A 52 -6.48 -7.85 -12.26
N LEU A 53 -6.35 -6.58 -11.85
CA LEU A 53 -7.26 -5.51 -12.27
C LEU A 53 -7.24 -5.29 -13.78
N LEU A 54 -6.07 -5.26 -14.40
CA LEU A 54 -5.95 -5.04 -15.85
C LEU A 54 -6.60 -6.16 -16.66
N ASN A 55 -6.47 -7.42 -16.23
CA ASN A 55 -7.11 -8.56 -16.87
C ASN A 55 -8.64 -8.59 -16.71
N GLN A 56 -9.22 -7.72 -15.87
CA GLN A 56 -10.68 -7.61 -15.71
C GLN A 56 -11.28 -6.51 -16.60
N VAL A 57 -10.44 -5.58 -17.07
CA VAL A 57 -10.86 -4.44 -17.89
C VAL A 57 -10.64 -4.73 -19.38
N VAL A 58 -9.67 -5.60 -19.69
CA VAL A 58 -9.32 -6.08 -21.04
C VAL A 58 -9.86 -7.48 -21.25
#